data_AF-F2Z8M5-F1
#
_entry.id   AF-F2Z8M5-F1
#
_cell.length_a   1.000
_cell.length_b   1.000
_cell.length_c   1.000
_cell.angle_alpha   90.00
_cell.angle_beta   90.00
_cell.angle_gamma   90.00
#
_symmetry.space_group_name_H-M   'P 1'
#
loop_
_entity.id
_entity.type
_entity.pdbx_description
1 polymer ?
#
loop_
_entity_poly.entity_id
_entity_poly.type
_entity_poly.pdbx_seq_one_letter_code
_entity_poly.pdbx_strand_id
1 'polypeptide(L)' 'MIEGSTRVTVELTEDQAQQAGLPPGDGYQVSGLLLDDEGDPVELPRIGILTVPLRWLHPMDTPVSPSHHDASARQIP' A
#
# COMPACT_ATOMS: atom_id res chain seq x y z
N MET A 1 7.89 1.27 -14.25
CA MET A 1 8.35 2.12 -13.14
C MET A 1 7.10 2.52 -12.37
N ILE A 2 7.12 2.35 -11.05
CA ILE A 2 5.95 2.61 -10.19
C ILE A 2 6.21 3.96 -9.56
N GLU A 3 5.61 5.03 -10.09
CA GLU A 3 5.83 6.39 -9.58
C GLU A 3 5.24 6.51 -8.16
N GLY A 4 6.02 6.98 -7.19
CA GLY A 4 5.52 7.32 -5.85
C GLY A 4 4.42 8.40 -5.93
N SER A 5 3.34 8.29 -5.14
CA SER A 5 2.35 9.37 -5.08
C SER A 5 2.74 10.27 -3.93
N THR A 6 3.29 11.44 -4.24
CA THR A 6 3.57 12.52 -3.28
C THR A 6 2.30 13.26 -2.85
N ARG A 7 1.15 12.95 -3.48
CA ARG A 7 -0.10 13.64 -3.18
C ARG A 7 -0.69 13.12 -1.86
N VAL A 8 -0.85 14.01 -0.91
CA VAL A 8 -1.42 13.76 0.42
C VAL A 8 -2.73 14.51 0.53
N THR A 9 -3.66 13.90 1.26
CA THR A 9 -4.96 14.47 1.52
C THR A 9 -5.19 14.57 3.02
N VAL A 10 -5.54 15.75 3.51
CA VAL A 10 -5.72 16.04 4.93
C VAL A 10 -7.10 16.65 5.14
N GLU A 11 -7.83 16.12 6.13
CA GLU A 11 -9.11 16.68 6.57
C GLU A 11 -8.87 17.90 7.44
N LEU A 12 -9.60 18.98 7.17
CA LEU A 12 -9.56 20.18 8.00
C LEU A 12 -10.48 20.00 9.21
N THR A 13 -10.01 20.43 10.37
CA THR A 13 -10.89 20.59 11.54
C THR A 13 -11.84 21.78 11.34
N GLU A 14 -12.92 21.85 12.11
CA GLU A 14 -13.86 22.97 12.04
C GLU A 14 -13.18 24.32 12.35
N ASP A 15 -12.29 24.36 13.35
CA ASP A 15 -11.48 25.55 13.65
C ASP A 15 -10.59 25.97 12.46
N GLN A 16 -9.92 25.01 11.81
CA GLN A 16 -9.07 25.31 10.65
C GLN A 16 -9.89 25.79 9.45
N ALA A 17 -11.05 25.19 9.21
CA ALA A 17 -11.99 25.64 8.18
C ALA A 17 -12.47 27.07 8.46
N GLN A 18 -12.80 27.39 9.71
CA GLN A 18 -13.22 28.74 10.10
C GLN A 18 -12.09 29.77 9.97
N GLN A 19 -10.85 29.42 10.35
CA GLN A 19 -9.68 30.27 10.14
C GLN A 19 -9.39 30.53 8.66
N ALA A 20 -9.70 29.57 7.80
CA ALA A 20 -9.62 29.72 6.35
C ALA A 20 -10.81 30.50 5.75
N GLY A 21 -11.82 30.87 6.55
CA GLY A 21 -13.02 31.58 6.09
C GLY A 21 -14.01 30.70 5.33
N LEU A 22 -13.92 29.37 5.50
CA LEU A 22 -14.84 28.42 4.88
C LEU A 22 -16.14 28.31 5.69
N PRO A 23 -17.30 28.15 5.04
CA PRO A 23 -18.57 28.05 5.75
C PRO A 23 -18.63 26.77 6.62
N PRO A 24 -19.18 26.83 7.84
CA PRO A 24 -19.24 25.68 8.73
C PRO A 24 -20.24 24.62 8.25
N GLY A 25 -20.02 23.36 8.61
CA GLY A 25 -20.97 22.25 8.42
C GLY A 25 -20.68 21.33 7.23
N ASP A 26 -19.80 21.73 6.32
CA ASP A 26 -19.31 20.89 5.24
C ASP A 26 -17.91 20.39 5.62
N GLY A 27 -17.70 19.08 5.78
CA GLY A 27 -16.37 18.54 6.04
C GLY A 27 -15.43 18.92 4.89
N TYR A 28 -14.33 19.63 5.19
CA TYR A 28 -13.38 20.07 4.17
C TYR A 28 -12.13 19.20 4.13
N GLN A 29 -11.59 19.10 2.93
CA GLN A 29 -10.39 18.32 2.69
C GLN A 29 -9.45 19.07 1.75
N VAL A 30 -8.16 19.09 2.09
CA VAL A 30 -7.11 19.69 1.27
C VAL A 30 -6.27 18.58 0.66
N SER A 31 -6.09 18.63 -0.66
CA SER A 31 -5.19 17.74 -1.40
C SER A 31 -3.98 18.53 -1.89
N GLY A 32 -2.77 18.08 -1.57
CA GLY A 32 -1.53 18.77 -1.93
C GLY A 32 -0.36 17.82 -2.12
N LEU A 33 0.81 18.37 -2.48
CA LEU A 33 2.07 17.64 -2.52
C LEU A 33 2.79 17.77 -1.17
N LEU A 34 3.34 16.66 -0.68
CA LEU A 34 4.28 16.71 0.44
C LEU A 34 5.68 17.06 -0.08
N LEU A 35 6.23 18.16 0.39
CA LEU A 35 7.59 18.60 0.06
C LEU A 35 8.49 18.44 1.29
N ASP A 36 9.78 18.21 1.08
CA ASP A 36 10.80 18.30 2.13
C ASP A 36 11.17 19.76 2.43
N ASP A 37 12.18 19.96 3.28
CA ASP A 37 12.65 21.30 3.64
C ASP A 37 13.38 22.04 2.52
N GLU A 38 13.85 21.33 1.49
CA GLU A 38 14.49 21.88 0.30
C GLU A 38 13.44 22.26 -0.78
N GLY A 39 12.19 21.83 -0.58
CA GLY A 39 11.06 22.09 -1.48
C GLY A 39 10.87 21.00 -2.54
N ASP A 40 11.58 19.88 -2.41
CA ASP A 40 11.51 18.76 -3.34
C ASP A 40 10.37 17.80 -2.98
N PRO A 41 9.69 17.17 -3.96
CA PRO A 41 8.61 16.23 -3.70
C PRO A 41 9.10 14.99 -2.95
N VAL A 42 8.46 14.69 -1.82
CA VAL A 42 8.76 13.47 -1.05
C VAL A 42 8.07 12.26 -1.66
N GLU A 43 8.82 11.20 -1.93
CA GLU A 43 8.24 9.92 -2.31
C GLU A 43 7.75 9.16 -1.07
N LEU A 44 6.44 8.95 -0.97
CA LEU A 44 5.86 8.18 0.12
C LEU A 44 5.98 6.66 -0.13
N PRO A 45 6.35 5.87 0.90
CA PRO A 45 6.42 4.42 0.77
C PRO A 45 5.02 3.87 0.47
N ARG A 46 4.91 3.12 -0.64
CA ARG A 46 3.68 2.42 -1.00
C ARG A 46 3.74 0.98 -0.51
N ILE A 47 2.74 0.58 0.28
CA ILE A 47 2.50 -0.84 0.56
C ILE A 47 1.78 -1.42 -0.66
N GLY A 48 2.48 -2.27 -1.41
CA GLY A 48 1.92 -3.01 -2.54
C GLY A 48 1.79 -4.49 -2.21
N ILE A 49 0.70 -5.13 -2.65
CA ILE A 49 0.58 -6.58 -2.61
C ILE A 49 1.41 -7.13 -3.78
N LEU A 50 2.48 -7.88 -3.48
CA LEU A 50 3.27 -8.58 -4.48
C LEU A 50 2.76 -10.01 -4.65
N THR A 51 2.33 -10.37 -5.86
CA THR A 51 2.09 -11.77 -6.21
C THR A 51 3.43 -12.43 -6.56
N VAL A 52 3.93 -13.29 -5.68
CA VAL A 52 5.14 -14.08 -5.93
C VAL A 52 4.78 -15.51 -6.33
N PRO A 53 5.53 -16.13 -7.26
CA PRO A 53 5.39 -17.56 -7.50
C PRO A 53 5.67 -18.36 -6.22
N LEU A 54 4.85 -19.37 -5.92
CA LEU A 54 5.02 -20.21 -4.71
C LEU A 54 6.43 -20.79 -4.57
N ARG A 55 7.08 -21.14 -5.69
CA ARG A 55 8.47 -21.64 -5.71
C ARG A 55 9.50 -20.68 -5.10
N TRP A 56 9.21 -19.38 -5.03
CA TRP A 56 10.08 -18.38 -4.38
C TRP A 56 9.96 -18.39 -2.86
N LEU A 57 8.88 -18.96 -2.33
CA LEU A 57 8.70 -19.17 -0.89
C LEU A 57 9.36 -20.46 -0.40
N HIS A 58 9.83 -21.32 -1.30
CA HIS A 58 10.64 -22.47 -0.94
C HIS A 58 12.10 -22.02 -0.78
N PRO A 59 12.74 -22.25 0.38
CA PRO A 59 14.17 -22.05 0.51
C PRO A 59 14.87 -22.96 -0.50
N MET A 60 15.70 -22.39 -1.37
CA MET A 60 16.43 -23.11 -2.43
C MET A 60 17.26 -24.30 -1.88
N ASP A 61 17.63 -24.24 -0.59
CA ASP A 61 18.42 -25.26 0.11
C ASP A 61 17.57 -26.34 0.79
N THR A 62 16.26 -26.38 0.58
CA THR A 62 15.43 -27.46 1.13
C THR A 62 15.51 -28.67 0.20
N PRO A 63 16.14 -29.79 0.60
CA PRO A 63 16.08 -31.01 -0.19
C PRO A 63 14.63 -31.45 -0.31
N VAL A 64 14.09 -31.45 -1.53
CA VAL A 64 12.77 -32.03 -1.80
C VAL A 64 12.88 -33.54 -1.59
N SER A 65 12.40 -34.03 -0.44
CA SER A 65 12.28 -35.46 -0.21
C SER A 65 11.36 -36.06 -1.27
N PRO A 66 11.81 -37.09 -2.03
CA PRO A 66 11.05 -37.66 -3.14
C PRO A 66 9.78 -38.43 -2.73
N SER A 67 9.42 -38.46 -1.44
CA SER A 67 8.30 -39.26 -0.92
C SER A 67 7.05 -38.45 -0.56
N HIS A 68 6.98 -37.15 -0.86
CA HIS A 68 5.74 -36.38 -0.70
C HIS A 68 4.83 -36.60 -1.92
N HIS A 69 4.23 -37.78 -2.01
CA HIS A 69 3.07 -37.97 -2.87
C HIS A 69 1.92 -37.12 -2.31
N ASP A 70 1.49 -36.15 -3.12
CA ASP A 70 0.27 -35.38 -2.90
C ASP A 70 -0.89 -36.35 -2.66
N ALA A 71 -1.44 -36.36 -1.45
CA ALA A 71 -2.58 -37.20 -1.07
C ALA A 71 -3.91 -36.61 -1.56
N SER A 72 -3.94 -35.94 -2.72
CA SER A 72 -5.16 -35.54 -3.42
C SER A 72 -5.45 -36.45 -4.60
N ALA A 73 -5.26 -37.77 -4.45
CA ALA A 73 -5.92 -38.72 -5.32
C ALA A 73 -7.42 -38.74 -4.96
N ARG A 74 -8.21 -37.90 -5.65
CA ARG A 74 -9.66 -38.09 -5.75
C ARG A 74 -9.92 -39.54 -6.19
N GLN A 75 -10.35 -40.40 -5.29
CA GLN A 75 -11.05 -41.62 -5.66
C GLN A 75 -12.48 -41.22 -6.03
N ILE A 76 -12.74 -41.18 -7.34
CA ILE A 76 -14.07 -41.15 -7.92
C ILE A 76 -14.50 -42.60 -8.13
N PRO A 77 -15.51 -43.11 -7.40
CA PRO A 77 -16.37 -44.17 -7.91
C PRO A 77 -17.46 -43.60 -8.84
#